data_AF-B0DBG2-F1
#
_entry.id   AF-B0DBG2-F1
#
_cell.length_a   1.000
_cell.length_b   1.000
_cell.length_c   1.000
_cell.angle_alpha   90.00
_cell.angle_beta   90.00
_cell.angle_gamma   90.00
#
_symmetry.space_group_name_H-M   'P 1'
#
loop_
_entity.id
_entity.type
_entity.pdbx_description
1 polymer ?
#
loop_
_entity_poly.entity_id
_entity_poly.type
_entity_poly.pdbx_seq_one_letter_code
_entity_poly.pdbx_strand_id
1 'polypeptide(L)'
;MAEELQEEVKPDGTPLDTETPREAEAAVSPSGGVDVDAQEMVIASLRLQVQDLFSQVNQLNNKLVKLYDRVSDLEDNLPHLSALNTGLLVEKSHITAELNRLMEKATEEAAQRGQAESARNAIEKDLDDLSATLFGQANTMVAEARFAQHLSERKVEDAQNALKGAEEVVSLMQNQMQVLQAEKELADNKSREMELLIGKGKWVQRGEVDQTRSLKLLSSHSPYQEFLLFVAHLRLLRPNSPYPPAMSTLLPLPFLARLASWLRSPREKFGKTSTLQKNERVKRIRDFSGVRAGQGFMFNAFKFPSIVCIERAV
;
A
#
# COMPACT_ATOMS: atom_id res chain seq x y z
N MET A 1 -64.25 36.68 -30.38
CA MET A 1 -64.81 35.32 -30.22
C MET A 1 -64.91 35.09 -28.72
N ALA A 2 -66.05 34.94 -28.06
CA ALA A 2 -67.48 35.13 -28.31
C ALA A 2 -68.05 35.28 -26.87
N GLU A 3 -68.81 36.34 -26.58
CA GLU A 3 -70.26 36.33 -26.28
C GLU A 3 -70.67 35.42 -25.10
N GLU A 4 -71.17 35.97 -23.98
CA GLU A 4 -72.58 36.36 -23.70
C GLU A 4 -73.39 35.10 -23.26
N LEU A 5 -74.08 35.04 -22.11
CA LEU A 5 -75.31 35.73 -21.67
C LEU A 5 -75.55 35.41 -20.17
N GLN A 6 -75.88 36.42 -19.33
CA GLN A 6 -77.18 36.68 -18.66
C GLN A 6 -77.52 35.71 -17.50
N GLU A 7 -78.05 36.13 -16.34
CA GLU A 7 -79.29 36.92 -16.19
C GLU A 7 -79.42 37.54 -14.78
N GLU A 8 -79.91 38.80 -14.74
CA GLU A 8 -80.37 39.57 -13.58
C GLU A 8 -81.75 39.09 -13.09
N VAL A 9 -82.05 39.22 -11.78
CA VAL A 9 -83.37 39.74 -11.33
C VAL A 9 -83.20 40.61 -10.07
N LYS A 10 -83.69 41.85 -10.16
CA LYS A 10 -83.73 42.93 -9.17
C LYS A 10 -84.93 42.83 -8.20
N PRO A 11 -84.97 43.62 -7.11
CA PRO A 11 -85.94 43.55 -6.02
C PRO A 11 -87.18 44.42 -6.29
N ASP A 12 -88.30 44.08 -5.66
CA ASP A 12 -89.53 44.86 -5.74
C ASP A 12 -89.85 45.52 -4.39
N GLY A 13 -90.19 46.79 -4.46
CA GLY A 13 -90.78 47.56 -3.40
C GLY A 13 -91.78 48.51 -4.04
N THR A 14 -92.93 48.72 -3.40
CA THR A 14 -93.53 50.07 -3.30
C THR A 14 -94.72 50.08 -2.32
N PRO A 15 -94.97 51.24 -1.68
CA PRO A 15 -96.02 51.51 -0.70
C PRO A 15 -97.27 52.12 -1.36
N LEU A 16 -98.42 52.09 -0.67
CA LEU A 16 -99.64 52.79 -1.10
C LEU A 16 -100.27 53.55 0.07
N ASP A 17 -100.13 54.88 0.00
CA ASP A 17 -100.99 55.87 0.65
C ASP A 17 -102.27 56.06 -0.19
N THR A 18 -103.41 56.37 0.45
CA THR A 18 -104.51 57.07 -0.22
C THR A 18 -105.29 57.90 0.80
N GLU A 19 -105.33 59.22 0.57
CA GLU A 19 -106.06 60.22 1.36
C GLU A 19 -107.59 60.27 1.05
N THR A 20 -108.38 60.51 2.11
CA THR A 20 -109.55 61.42 2.36
C THR A 20 -110.28 62.19 1.21
N PRO A 21 -111.52 62.80 1.34
CA PRO A 21 -112.40 63.07 2.52
C PRO A 21 -113.98 63.12 2.32
N ARG A 22 -114.71 63.50 3.41
CA ARG A 22 -116.05 64.18 3.54
C ARG A 22 -117.33 63.37 3.15
N GLU A 23 -118.52 63.50 3.77
CA GLU A 23 -119.12 64.42 4.76
C GLU A 23 -120.43 63.81 5.34
N ALA A 24 -120.59 63.92 6.66
CA ALA A 24 -121.79 64.35 7.40
C ALA A 24 -123.06 63.48 7.59
N GLU A 25 -123.69 63.82 8.74
CA GLU A 25 -124.98 63.45 9.35
C GLU A 25 -125.04 62.17 10.18
N ALA A 26 -125.73 62.11 11.32
CA ALA A 26 -126.04 63.02 12.42
C ALA A 26 -126.79 62.14 13.44
N ALA A 27 -126.56 62.43 14.72
CA ALA A 27 -127.40 62.10 15.88
C ALA A 27 -127.68 60.62 16.21
N VAL A 28 -127.26 60.22 17.42
CA VAL A 28 -128.14 59.79 18.55
C VAL A 28 -127.26 59.06 19.57
N SER A 29 -126.98 59.74 20.68
CA SER A 29 -126.76 59.11 22.00
C SER A 29 -128.11 59.16 22.74
N PRO A 30 -128.35 58.47 23.88
CA PRO A 30 -127.43 57.72 24.74
C PRO A 30 -128.01 56.39 25.27
N SER A 31 -127.22 55.61 26.02
CA SER A 31 -127.62 54.66 27.10
C SER A 31 -126.95 53.29 26.99
N GLY A 32 -126.09 52.97 27.96
CA GLY A 32 -125.48 51.64 28.11
C GLY A 32 -124.24 51.58 29.02
N GLY A 33 -124.17 52.43 30.06
CA GLY A 33 -122.99 52.61 30.91
C GLY A 33 -122.73 51.54 31.97
N VAL A 34 -122.83 50.25 31.64
CA VAL A 34 -122.44 49.16 32.58
C VAL A 34 -121.62 48.04 31.92
N ASP A 35 -121.50 47.99 30.59
CA ASP A 35 -120.70 46.95 29.88
C ASP A 35 -119.41 47.51 29.22
N VAL A 36 -119.31 48.83 29.07
CA VAL A 36 -118.15 49.52 28.48
C VAL A 36 -116.91 49.37 29.36
N ASP A 37 -117.06 49.50 30.68
CA ASP A 37 -115.95 49.35 31.63
C ASP A 37 -115.42 47.91 31.67
N ALA A 38 -116.30 46.92 31.57
CA ALA A 38 -115.91 45.51 31.54
C ALA A 38 -115.18 45.16 30.23
N GLN A 39 -115.69 45.65 29.10
CA GLN A 39 -115.06 45.49 27.81
C GLN A 39 -113.71 46.23 27.72
N GLU A 40 -113.61 47.43 28.28
CA GLU A 40 -112.36 48.20 28.36
C GLU A 40 -111.30 47.51 29.23
N MET A 41 -111.69 46.91 30.36
CA MET A 41 -110.77 46.12 31.19
C MET A 41 -110.24 44.87 30.47
N VAL A 42 -111.10 44.15 29.74
CA VAL A 42 -110.68 42.98 28.93
C VAL A 42 -109.76 43.41 27.79
N ILE A 43 -110.10 44.49 27.08
CA ILE A 43 -109.25 45.06 26.03
C ILE A 43 -107.91 45.53 26.62
N ALA A 44 -107.89 46.16 27.80
CA ALA A 44 -106.66 46.55 28.48
C ALA A 44 -105.81 45.33 28.88
N SER A 45 -106.43 44.26 29.39
CA SER A 45 -105.75 43.02 29.74
C SER A 45 -105.13 42.33 28.52
N LEU A 46 -105.88 42.20 27.41
CA LEU A 46 -105.33 41.67 26.15
C LEU A 46 -104.23 42.56 25.58
N ARG A 47 -104.35 43.88 25.68
CA ARG A 47 -103.29 44.82 25.27
C ARG A 47 -102.03 44.63 26.10
N LEU A 48 -102.14 44.46 27.42
CA LEU A 48 -101.00 44.16 28.30
C LEU A 48 -100.37 42.81 27.96
N GLN A 49 -101.17 41.78 27.69
CA GLN A 49 -100.66 40.46 27.27
C GLN A 49 -99.95 40.52 25.92
N VAL A 50 -100.51 41.25 24.95
CA VAL A 50 -99.87 41.47 23.64
C VAL A 50 -98.57 42.27 23.81
N GLN A 51 -98.55 43.28 24.68
CA GLN A 51 -97.36 44.06 24.98
C GLN A 51 -96.28 43.22 25.67
N ASP A 52 -96.66 42.36 26.61
CA ASP A 52 -95.72 41.46 27.27
C ASP A 52 -95.19 40.40 26.30
N LEU A 53 -96.05 39.80 25.47
CA LEU A 53 -95.64 38.87 24.43
C LEU A 53 -94.69 39.54 23.42
N PHE A 54 -94.95 40.79 23.05
CA PHE A 54 -94.07 41.57 22.19
C PHE A 54 -92.70 41.82 22.85
N SER A 55 -92.68 42.15 24.15
CA SER A 55 -91.44 42.28 24.93
C SER A 55 -90.66 40.95 24.95
N GLN A 56 -91.34 39.83 25.20
CA GLN A 56 -90.74 38.50 25.22
C GLN A 56 -90.16 38.11 23.85
N VAL A 57 -90.91 38.31 22.76
CA VAL A 57 -90.45 38.05 21.39
C VAL A 57 -89.23 38.92 21.07
N ASN A 58 -89.25 40.20 21.46
CA ASN A 58 -88.11 41.07 21.24
C ASN A 58 -86.87 40.63 22.06
N GLN A 59 -87.06 40.18 23.30
CA GLN A 59 -85.97 39.61 24.11
C GLN A 59 -85.40 38.32 23.51
N LEU A 60 -86.26 37.43 23.01
CA LEU A 60 -85.83 36.20 22.35
C LEU A 60 -85.10 36.47 21.04
N ASN A 61 -85.60 37.42 20.23
CA ASN A 61 -84.91 37.84 19.01
C ASN A 61 -83.53 38.43 19.31
N ASN A 62 -83.41 39.28 20.33
CA ASN A 62 -82.10 39.79 20.75
C ASN A 62 -81.16 38.68 21.25
N LYS A 63 -81.67 37.64 21.91
CA LYS A 63 -80.88 36.47 22.29
C LYS A 63 -80.46 35.66 21.06
N LEU A 64 -81.36 35.48 20.10
CA LEU A 64 -81.09 34.75 18.87
C LEU A 64 -80.01 35.46 18.05
N VAL A 65 -80.13 36.78 17.87
CA VAL A 65 -79.12 37.60 17.18
C VAL A 65 -77.76 37.46 17.87
N LYS A 66 -77.70 37.59 19.21
CA LYS A 66 -76.45 37.40 19.96
C LYS A 66 -75.87 35.99 19.85
N LEU A 67 -76.72 34.97 19.73
CA LEU A 67 -76.28 33.60 19.51
C LEU A 67 -75.77 33.40 18.08
N TYR A 68 -76.39 34.02 17.08
CA TYR A 68 -75.89 34.03 15.72
C TYR A 68 -74.55 34.73 15.62
N ASP A 69 -74.37 35.89 16.25
CA ASP A 69 -73.09 36.60 16.29
C ASP A 69 -72.01 35.71 16.93
N ARG A 70 -72.33 35.07 18.07
CA ARG A 70 -71.39 34.18 18.76
C ARG A 70 -71.09 32.91 17.97
N VAL A 71 -72.06 32.34 17.28
CA VAL A 71 -71.86 31.17 16.42
C VAL A 71 -71.00 31.55 15.22
N SER A 72 -71.26 32.71 14.59
CA SER A 72 -70.43 33.27 13.52
C SER A 72 -69.00 33.47 13.98
N ASP A 73 -68.79 34.07 15.16
CA ASP A 73 -67.44 34.24 15.72
C ASP A 73 -66.74 32.89 15.92
N LEU A 74 -67.45 31.86 16.41
CA LEU A 74 -66.88 30.53 16.61
C LEU A 74 -66.59 29.81 15.28
N GLU A 75 -67.48 29.96 14.31
CA GLU A 75 -67.34 29.43 12.96
C GLU A 75 -66.18 30.09 12.22
N ASP A 76 -65.94 31.39 12.42
CA ASP A 76 -64.78 32.12 11.86
C ASP A 76 -63.47 31.69 12.51
N ASN A 77 -63.48 31.31 13.80
CA ASN A 77 -62.31 30.78 14.49
C ASN A 77 -61.99 29.32 14.13
N LEU A 78 -62.97 28.54 13.69
CA LEU A 78 -62.81 27.13 13.29
C LEU A 78 -61.82 26.91 12.12
N PRO A 79 -61.88 27.65 10.99
CA PRO A 79 -60.93 27.52 9.91
C PRO A 79 -59.53 27.94 10.36
N HIS A 80 -59.40 28.99 11.19
CA HIS A 80 -58.11 29.40 11.74
C HIS A 80 -57.48 28.32 12.63
N LEU A 81 -58.25 27.68 13.51
CA LEU A 81 -57.75 26.58 14.34
C LEU A 81 -57.43 25.33 13.51
N SER A 82 -58.24 25.02 12.50
CA SER A 82 -57.98 23.90 11.59
C SER A 82 -56.70 24.13 10.78
N ALA A 83 -56.50 25.34 10.25
CA ALA A 83 -55.33 25.74 9.48
C ALA A 83 -54.05 25.74 10.33
N LEU A 84 -54.13 26.12 11.62
CA LEU A 84 -53.00 26.01 12.55
C LEU A 84 -52.67 24.55 12.87
N ASN A 85 -53.68 23.71 13.06
CA ASN A 85 -53.49 22.28 13.33
C ASN A 85 -52.92 21.54 12.10
N THR A 86 -53.43 21.85 10.90
CA THR A 86 -52.95 21.26 9.64
C THR A 86 -51.66 21.90 9.13
N GLY A 87 -51.36 23.15 9.48
CA GLY A 87 -50.17 23.87 9.04
C GLY A 87 -48.93 23.55 9.88
N LEU A 88 -49.07 23.42 11.19
CA LEU A 88 -47.92 23.26 12.09
C LEU A 88 -47.51 21.79 12.30
N LEU A 89 -48.44 20.83 12.23
CA LEU A 89 -48.12 19.40 12.29
C LEU A 89 -47.51 18.88 10.99
N VAL A 90 -47.87 19.45 9.84
CA VAL A 90 -47.17 19.18 8.57
C VAL A 90 -45.74 19.73 8.64
N GLU A 91 -45.53 20.91 9.20
CA GLU A 91 -44.17 21.45 9.41
C GLU A 91 -43.36 20.63 10.42
N LYS A 92 -43.91 20.24 11.57
CA LYS A 92 -43.18 19.41 12.55
C LYS A 92 -42.85 18.02 11.99
N SER A 93 -43.79 17.37 11.29
CA SER A 93 -43.53 16.07 10.66
C SER A 93 -42.54 16.20 9.50
N HIS A 94 -42.61 17.27 8.71
CA HIS A 94 -41.65 17.58 7.65
C HIS A 94 -40.24 17.87 8.21
N ILE A 95 -40.12 18.68 9.26
CA ILE A 95 -38.86 18.95 9.97
C ILE A 95 -38.28 17.65 10.53
N THR A 96 -39.12 16.79 11.12
CA THR A 96 -38.66 15.49 11.65
C THR A 96 -38.22 14.56 10.52
N ALA A 97 -38.90 14.57 9.37
CA ALA A 97 -38.51 13.80 8.20
C ALA A 97 -37.20 14.30 7.58
N GLU A 98 -37.00 15.61 7.46
CA GLU A 98 -35.75 16.19 6.97
C GLU A 98 -34.59 15.97 7.95
N LEU A 99 -34.82 16.05 9.26
CA LEU A 99 -33.83 15.70 10.27
C LEU A 99 -33.41 14.24 10.13
N ASN A 100 -34.36 13.31 10.02
CA ASN A 100 -34.07 11.89 9.84
C ASN A 100 -33.30 11.64 8.53
N ARG A 101 -33.67 12.32 7.44
CA ARG A 101 -32.97 12.24 6.14
C ARG A 101 -31.55 12.77 6.22
N LEU A 102 -31.31 13.88 6.93
CA LEU A 102 -29.97 14.43 7.14
C LEU A 102 -29.14 13.54 8.05
N MET A 103 -29.74 12.95 9.09
CA MET A 103 -29.05 11.97 9.94
C MET A 103 -28.68 10.73 9.15
N GLU A 104 -29.57 10.18 8.33
CA GLU A 104 -29.29 9.05 7.44
C GLU A 104 -28.13 9.38 6.49
N LYS A 105 -28.19 10.52 5.80
CA LYS A 105 -27.10 11.00 4.94
C LYS A 105 -25.79 11.19 5.70
N ALA A 106 -25.82 11.75 6.90
CA ALA A 106 -24.62 11.96 7.71
C ALA A 106 -24.02 10.62 8.19
N THR A 107 -24.87 9.65 8.54
CA THR A 107 -24.41 8.30 8.92
C THR A 107 -23.84 7.53 7.73
N GLU A 108 -24.46 7.65 6.56
CA GLU A 108 -23.97 7.03 5.34
C GLU A 108 -22.68 7.69 4.87
N GLU A 109 -22.58 9.02 4.93
CA GLU A 109 -21.35 9.74 4.63
C GLU A 109 -20.24 9.38 5.62
N ALA A 110 -20.55 9.24 6.92
CA ALA A 110 -19.58 8.79 7.91
C ALA A 110 -19.11 7.35 7.63
N ALA A 111 -20.01 6.45 7.24
CA ALA A 111 -19.67 5.07 6.87
C ALA A 111 -18.81 5.01 5.60
N GLN A 112 -19.18 5.77 4.56
CA GLN A 112 -18.40 5.87 3.33
C GLN A 112 -17.03 6.50 3.56
N ARG A 113 -16.94 7.56 4.38
CA ARG A 113 -15.66 8.14 4.80
C ARG A 113 -14.81 7.12 5.57
N GLY A 114 -15.41 6.35 6.48
CA GLY A 114 -14.70 5.28 7.20
C GLY A 114 -14.13 4.21 6.26
N GLN A 115 -14.88 3.82 5.22
CA GLN A 115 -14.38 2.90 4.19
C GLN A 115 -13.26 3.53 3.36
N ALA A 116 -13.41 4.78 2.93
CA ALA A 116 -12.39 5.50 2.16
C ALA A 116 -11.09 5.69 2.98
N GLU A 117 -11.20 6.02 4.26
CA GLU A 117 -10.07 6.12 5.18
C GLU A 117 -9.41 4.77 5.41
N SER A 118 -10.18 3.69 5.58
CA SER A 118 -9.64 2.33 5.68
C SER A 118 -8.88 1.92 4.42
N ALA A 119 -9.42 2.22 3.23
CA ALA A 119 -8.75 1.96 1.96
C ALA A 119 -7.47 2.81 1.82
N ARG A 120 -7.52 4.08 2.23
CA ARG A 120 -6.35 4.96 2.25
C ARG A 120 -5.25 4.42 3.16
N ASN A 121 -5.60 4.01 4.37
CA ASN A 121 -4.65 3.45 5.33
C ASN A 121 -4.05 2.12 4.84
N ALA A 122 -4.82 1.31 4.11
CA ALA A 122 -4.30 0.10 3.47
C ALA A 122 -3.26 0.43 2.39
N ILE A 123 -3.56 1.41 1.53
CA ILE A 123 -2.62 1.87 0.49
C ILE A 123 -1.36 2.49 1.13
N GLU A 124 -1.51 3.29 2.18
CA GLU A 124 -0.40 3.90 2.91
C GLU A 124 0.53 2.82 3.50
N LYS A 125 -0.05 1.77 4.09
CA LYS A 125 0.72 0.61 4.56
C LYS A 125 1.44 -0.13 3.43
N ASP A 126 0.76 -0.38 2.31
CA ASP A 126 1.37 -1.07 1.17
C ASP A 126 2.52 -0.24 0.56
N LEU A 127 2.39 1.08 0.55
CA LEU A 127 3.45 2.00 0.14
C LEU A 127 4.63 1.96 1.10
N ASP A 128 4.38 1.92 2.41
CA ASP A 128 5.43 1.79 3.43
C ASP A 128 6.18 0.45 3.28
N ASP A 129 5.46 -0.66 3.14
CA ASP A 129 6.03 -2.00 2.97
C ASP A 129 6.85 -2.10 1.67
N LEU A 130 6.34 -1.53 0.56
CA LEU A 130 7.08 -1.45 -0.70
C LEU A 130 8.34 -0.58 -0.55
N SER A 131 8.23 0.57 0.14
CA SER A 131 9.37 1.47 0.36
C SER A 131 10.46 0.78 1.18
N ALA A 132 10.10 0.06 2.24
CA ALA A 132 11.03 -0.72 3.05
C ALA A 132 11.72 -1.81 2.23
N THR A 133 10.97 -2.49 1.36
CA THR A 133 11.50 -3.52 0.47
C THR A 133 12.45 -2.94 -0.58
N LEU A 134 12.07 -1.84 -1.25
CA LEU A 134 12.89 -1.20 -2.28
C LEU A 134 14.17 -0.62 -1.68
N PHE A 135 14.09 0.06 -0.53
CA PHE A 135 15.28 0.54 0.17
C PHE A 135 16.15 -0.61 0.68
N GLY A 136 15.55 -1.70 1.17
CA GLY A 136 16.27 -2.91 1.54
C GLY A 136 17.06 -3.51 0.37
N GLN A 137 16.41 -3.69 -0.78
CA GLN A 137 17.05 -4.21 -2.00
C GLN A 137 18.15 -3.29 -2.52
N ALA A 138 17.89 -1.97 -2.56
CA ALA A 138 18.88 -0.99 -2.97
C ALA A 138 20.11 -1.01 -2.06
N ASN A 139 19.92 -1.08 -0.74
CA ASN A 139 21.01 -1.18 0.22
C ASN A 139 21.83 -2.45 0.03
N THR A 140 21.18 -3.60 -0.22
CA THR A 140 21.89 -4.84 -0.54
C THR A 140 22.70 -4.72 -1.83
N MET A 141 22.13 -4.17 -2.90
CA MET A 141 22.84 -4.00 -4.18
C MET A 141 24.03 -3.03 -4.05
N VAL A 142 23.86 -1.95 -3.29
CA VAL A 142 24.96 -1.01 -3.01
C VAL A 142 26.04 -1.67 -2.14
N ALA A 143 25.66 -2.47 -1.15
CA ALA A 143 26.60 -3.23 -0.35
C ALA A 143 27.38 -4.22 -1.22
N GLU A 144 26.71 -5.00 -2.06
CA GLU A 144 27.32 -5.94 -3.00
C GLU A 144 28.29 -5.23 -3.96
N ALA A 145 27.90 -4.07 -4.52
CA ALA A 145 28.77 -3.27 -5.38
C ALA A 145 30.03 -2.78 -4.64
N ARG A 146 29.87 -2.29 -3.40
CA ARG A 146 31.01 -1.89 -2.55
C ARG A 146 31.93 -3.07 -2.23
N PHE A 147 31.37 -4.24 -1.92
CA PHE A 147 32.15 -5.45 -1.68
C PHE A 147 32.90 -5.90 -2.95
N ALA A 148 32.24 -5.89 -4.10
CA ALA A 148 32.86 -6.23 -5.38
C ALA A 148 33.99 -5.26 -5.75
N GLN A 149 33.78 -3.95 -5.52
CA GLN A 149 34.79 -2.93 -5.72
C GLN A 149 36.00 -3.18 -4.82
N HIS A 150 35.81 -3.36 -3.51
CA HIS A 150 36.90 -3.65 -2.59
C HIS A 150 37.65 -4.95 -2.95
N LEU A 151 36.95 -6.00 -3.39
CA LEU A 151 37.59 -7.23 -3.88
C LEU A 151 38.40 -7.00 -5.15
N SER A 152 37.93 -6.13 -6.06
CA SER A 152 38.67 -5.78 -7.26
C SER A 152 39.91 -4.93 -6.95
N GLU A 153 39.78 -3.97 -6.03
CA GLU A 153 40.88 -3.11 -5.58
C GLU A 153 41.98 -3.94 -4.93
N ARG A 154 41.64 -4.89 -4.03
CA ARG A 154 42.65 -5.80 -3.45
C ARG A 154 43.36 -6.66 -4.49
N LYS A 155 42.63 -7.18 -5.49
CA LYS A 155 43.26 -7.95 -6.58
C LYS A 155 44.20 -7.10 -7.42
N VAL A 156 43.84 -5.84 -7.66
CA VAL A 156 44.71 -4.89 -8.37
C VAL A 156 45.97 -4.61 -7.55
N GLU A 157 45.83 -4.38 -6.24
CA GLU A 157 46.95 -4.19 -5.33
C GLU A 157 47.90 -5.41 -5.31
N ASP A 158 47.35 -6.62 -5.19
CA ASP A 158 48.13 -7.87 -5.22
C ASP A 158 48.88 -8.04 -6.55
N ALA A 159 48.21 -7.74 -7.68
CA ALA A 159 48.82 -7.79 -9.01
C ALA A 159 49.91 -6.72 -9.18
N GLN A 160 49.71 -5.51 -8.65
CA GLN A 160 50.71 -4.44 -8.64
C GLN A 160 51.95 -4.84 -7.82
N ASN A 161 51.75 -5.42 -6.64
CA ASN A 161 52.84 -5.90 -5.81
C ASN A 161 53.61 -7.05 -6.48
N ALA A 162 52.92 -7.98 -7.14
CA ALA A 162 53.55 -9.05 -7.91
C ALA A 162 54.35 -8.51 -9.10
N LEU A 163 53.81 -7.51 -9.83
CA LEU A 163 54.51 -6.87 -10.94
C LEU A 163 55.77 -6.16 -10.45
N LYS A 164 55.68 -5.40 -9.35
CA LYS A 164 56.83 -4.74 -8.72
C LYS A 164 57.91 -5.74 -8.33
N GLY A 165 57.54 -6.87 -7.73
CA GLY A 165 58.49 -7.93 -7.40
C GLY A 165 59.17 -8.54 -8.64
N ALA A 166 58.42 -8.72 -9.74
CA ALA A 166 58.99 -9.18 -11.00
C ALA A 166 59.92 -8.13 -11.64
N GLU A 167 59.56 -6.85 -11.60
CA GLU A 167 60.40 -5.74 -12.05
C GLU A 167 61.73 -5.68 -11.28
N GLU A 168 61.69 -5.87 -9.96
CA GLU A 168 62.90 -5.94 -9.11
C GLU A 168 63.82 -7.11 -9.51
N VAL A 169 63.26 -8.30 -9.78
CA VAL A 169 64.03 -9.47 -10.24
C VAL A 169 64.62 -9.26 -11.63
N VAL A 170 63.86 -8.68 -12.56
CA VAL A 170 64.35 -8.37 -13.92
C VAL A 170 65.46 -7.33 -13.85
N SER A 171 65.33 -6.30 -13.00
CA SER A 171 66.37 -5.31 -12.77
C SER A 171 67.66 -5.96 -12.24
N LEU A 172 67.55 -6.87 -11.26
CA LEU A 172 68.69 -7.64 -10.77
C LEU A 172 69.34 -8.49 -11.88
N MET A 173 68.55 -9.19 -12.68
CA MET A 173 69.04 -10.04 -13.77
C MET A 173 69.70 -9.23 -14.89
N GLN A 174 69.16 -8.05 -15.23
CA GLN A 174 69.77 -7.11 -16.17
C GLN A 174 71.14 -6.64 -15.66
N ASN A 175 71.25 -6.29 -14.38
CA ASN A 175 72.53 -5.91 -13.76
C ASN A 175 73.53 -7.07 -13.79
N GLN A 176 73.11 -8.29 -13.44
CA GLN A 176 73.97 -9.48 -13.51
C GLN A 176 74.42 -9.77 -14.95
N MET A 177 73.53 -9.63 -15.93
CA MET A 177 73.87 -9.82 -17.34
C MET A 177 74.87 -8.76 -17.83
N GLN A 178 74.74 -7.50 -17.42
CA GLN A 178 75.71 -6.46 -17.76
C GLN A 178 77.09 -6.76 -17.17
N VAL A 179 77.16 -7.23 -15.92
CA VAL A 179 78.43 -7.66 -15.30
C VAL A 179 79.04 -8.84 -16.06
N LEU A 180 78.27 -9.89 -16.32
CA LEU A 180 78.74 -11.05 -17.06
C LEU A 180 79.13 -10.70 -18.51
N GLN A 181 78.42 -9.78 -19.16
CA GLN A 181 78.77 -9.28 -20.49
C GLN A 181 80.08 -8.51 -20.46
N ALA A 182 80.29 -7.62 -19.49
CA ALA A 182 81.55 -6.90 -19.32
C ALA A 182 82.71 -7.86 -19.03
N GLU A 183 82.52 -8.85 -18.15
CA GLU A 183 83.53 -9.88 -17.89
C GLU A 183 83.84 -10.73 -19.13
N LYS A 184 82.79 -11.15 -19.87
CA LYS A 184 82.94 -11.87 -21.13
C LYS A 184 83.70 -11.05 -22.16
N GLU A 185 83.42 -9.76 -22.31
CA GLU A 185 84.12 -8.89 -23.25
C GLU A 185 85.61 -8.74 -22.87
N LEU A 186 85.92 -8.59 -21.58
CA LEU A 186 87.30 -8.57 -21.10
C LEU A 186 88.02 -9.89 -21.37
N ALA A 187 87.34 -11.03 -21.17
CA ALA A 187 87.89 -12.34 -21.46
C ALA A 187 88.09 -12.55 -22.97
N ASP A 188 87.15 -12.14 -23.80
CA ASP A 188 87.24 -12.18 -25.27
C ASP A 188 88.36 -11.27 -25.78
N ASN A 189 88.56 -10.09 -25.19
CA ASN A 189 89.67 -9.22 -25.54
C ASN A 189 91.02 -9.83 -25.14
N LYS A 190 91.13 -10.43 -23.95
CA LYS A 190 92.34 -11.16 -23.54
C LYS A 190 92.58 -12.40 -24.39
N SER A 191 91.54 -13.12 -24.80
CA SER A 191 91.67 -14.29 -25.66
C SER A 191 92.13 -13.88 -27.06
N ARG A 192 91.59 -12.79 -27.63
CA ARG A 192 92.08 -12.18 -28.87
C ARG A 192 93.52 -11.70 -28.76
N GLU A 193 93.89 -11.06 -27.65
CA GLU A 193 95.27 -10.62 -27.42
C GLU A 193 96.23 -11.82 -27.34
N MET A 194 95.86 -12.87 -26.63
CA MET A 194 96.58 -14.14 -26.60
C MET A 194 96.61 -14.83 -27.97
N GLU A 195 95.53 -14.76 -28.74
CA GLU A 195 95.46 -15.28 -30.11
C GLU A 195 96.41 -14.50 -31.04
N LEU A 196 96.58 -13.20 -30.86
CA LEU A 196 97.58 -12.40 -31.59
C LEU A 196 99.02 -12.74 -31.17
N LEU A 197 99.25 -13.06 -29.88
CA LEU A 197 100.57 -13.48 -29.37
C LEU A 197 100.93 -14.92 -29.76
N ILE A 198 99.96 -15.82 -29.86
CA ILE A 198 100.14 -17.25 -30.20
C ILE A 198 99.88 -17.54 -31.70
N GLY A 199 99.35 -16.56 -32.45
CA GLY A 199 98.89 -16.63 -33.84
C GLY A 199 99.94 -16.89 -34.92
N LYS A 200 101.12 -17.41 -34.56
CA LYS A 200 102.04 -18.08 -35.52
C LYS A 200 102.02 -19.61 -35.40
N GLY A 201 101.22 -20.19 -34.51
CA GLY A 201 101.02 -21.65 -34.38
C GLY A 201 99.68 -22.10 -34.97
N LYS A 202 99.70 -23.08 -35.88
CA LYS A 202 98.50 -23.73 -36.44
C LYS A 202 97.67 -24.40 -35.34
N TRP A 203 96.53 -23.83 -34.97
CA TRP A 203 95.56 -24.50 -34.10
C TRP A 203 94.68 -25.44 -34.91
N VAL A 204 94.77 -26.73 -34.60
CA VAL A 204 93.91 -27.79 -35.17
C VAL A 204 92.60 -27.82 -34.37
N GLN A 205 91.48 -27.45 -35.00
CA GLN A 205 90.14 -27.66 -34.45
C GLN A 205 89.83 -29.15 -34.40
N ARG A 206 89.65 -29.69 -33.19
CA ARG A 206 89.03 -31.01 -32.97
C ARG A 206 87.52 -30.78 -32.87
N GLY A 207 86.78 -31.47 -33.74
CA GLY A 207 85.43 -31.10 -34.16
C GLY A 207 84.35 -31.09 -33.10
N GLU A 208 83.38 -30.21 -33.36
CA GLU A 208 82.00 -30.30 -32.92
C GLU A 208 81.46 -31.71 -33.20
N VAL A 209 80.99 -32.39 -32.15
CA VAL A 209 80.13 -33.56 -32.30
C VAL A 209 78.76 -33.16 -31.77
N ASP A 210 77.83 -33.00 -32.70
CA ASP A 210 76.36 -33.12 -32.59
C ASP A 210 75.73 -33.02 -31.19
N GLN A 211 75.29 -31.82 -30.81
CA GLN A 211 74.31 -31.60 -29.73
C GLN A 211 72.86 -31.69 -30.22
N THR A 212 72.56 -32.53 -31.21
CA THR A 212 71.19 -32.80 -31.69
C THR A 212 70.54 -34.02 -31.03
N ARG A 213 70.98 -34.42 -29.82
CA ARG A 213 70.13 -35.27 -28.98
C ARG A 213 69.05 -34.41 -28.35
N SER A 214 67.87 -34.38 -28.98
CA SER A 214 66.64 -33.95 -28.32
C SER A 214 66.47 -34.79 -27.05
N LEU A 215 66.82 -34.24 -25.90
CA LEU A 215 66.50 -34.80 -24.60
C LEU A 215 64.98 -34.68 -24.43
N LYS A 216 64.23 -35.63 -25.00
CA LYS A 216 62.83 -35.82 -24.67
C LYS A 216 62.80 -36.24 -23.21
N LEU A 217 62.40 -35.33 -22.32
CA LEU A 217 62.00 -35.71 -20.97
C LEU A 217 60.86 -36.73 -21.10
N LEU A 218 61.19 -38.01 -20.94
CA LEU A 218 60.20 -39.04 -20.67
C LEU A 218 59.78 -38.85 -19.22
N SER A 219 58.81 -37.96 -18.97
CA SER A 219 58.15 -37.94 -17.67
C SER A 219 57.40 -39.26 -17.52
N SER A 220 57.94 -40.17 -16.71
CA SER A 220 57.40 -41.50 -16.37
C SER A 220 56.18 -41.44 -15.43
N HIS A 221 55.65 -40.24 -15.19
CA HIS A 221 54.53 -40.02 -14.29
C HIS A 221 53.23 -40.56 -14.91
N SER A 222 52.59 -41.53 -14.24
CA SER A 222 51.37 -42.21 -14.71
C SER A 222 50.27 -41.25 -15.20
N PRO A 223 49.95 -40.14 -14.50
CA PRO A 223 49.00 -39.13 -14.99
C PRO A 223 49.38 -38.48 -16.34
N TYR A 224 50.67 -38.33 -16.63
CA TYR A 224 51.13 -37.78 -17.90
C TYR A 224 51.01 -38.81 -19.03
N GLN A 225 51.28 -40.08 -18.76
CA GLN A 225 51.06 -41.17 -19.72
C GLN A 225 49.57 -41.32 -20.06
N GLU A 226 48.68 -41.22 -19.07
CA GLU A 226 47.23 -41.21 -19.26
C GLU A 226 46.77 -40.01 -20.11
N PHE A 227 47.36 -38.83 -19.89
CA PHE A 227 47.13 -37.65 -20.72
C PHE A 227 47.57 -37.84 -22.17
N LEU A 228 48.75 -38.41 -22.42
CA LEU A 228 49.22 -38.67 -23.78
C LEU A 228 48.32 -39.66 -24.52
N LEU A 229 47.84 -40.70 -23.84
CA LEU A 229 46.88 -41.66 -24.40
C LEU A 229 45.52 -41.00 -24.69
N PHE A 230 45.05 -40.09 -23.83
CA PHE A 230 43.84 -39.30 -24.06
C PHE A 230 43.97 -38.39 -25.29
N VAL A 231 45.10 -37.67 -25.43
CA VAL A 231 45.36 -36.81 -26.59
C VAL A 231 45.47 -37.64 -27.88
N ALA A 232 46.09 -38.82 -27.82
CA ALA A 232 46.14 -39.73 -28.96
C ALA A 232 44.73 -40.19 -29.39
N HIS A 233 43.86 -40.51 -28.43
CA HIS A 233 42.46 -40.88 -28.68
C HIS A 233 41.67 -39.73 -29.34
N LEU A 234 41.83 -38.49 -28.88
CA LEU A 234 41.19 -37.33 -29.51
C LEU A 234 41.69 -37.08 -30.94
N ARG A 235 42.99 -37.32 -31.20
CA ARG A 235 43.56 -37.21 -32.55
C ARG A 235 43.02 -38.27 -33.51
N LEU A 236 42.70 -39.47 -33.03
CA LEU A 236 42.08 -40.56 -33.82
C LEU A 236 40.59 -40.32 -34.14
N LEU A 237 39.89 -39.59 -33.28
CA LEU A 237 38.48 -39.24 -33.49
C LEU A 237 38.27 -38.09 -34.48
N ARG A 238 39.20 -37.12 -34.52
CA ARG A 238 39.12 -35.92 -35.37
C ARG A 238 39.01 -36.19 -36.89
N PRO A 239 39.71 -37.17 -37.49
CA PRO A 239 39.60 -37.45 -38.92
C PRO A 239 38.38 -38.31 -39.30
N ASN A 240 37.71 -38.96 -38.35
CA ASN A 240 36.67 -39.96 -38.63
C ASN A 240 35.22 -39.46 -38.42
N SER A 241 35.02 -38.24 -37.89
CA SER A 241 33.69 -37.66 -37.73
C SER A 241 33.74 -36.12 -37.77
N PRO A 242 32.91 -35.46 -38.59
CA PRO A 242 32.77 -34.00 -38.59
C PRO A 242 31.97 -33.47 -37.37
N TYR A 243 31.35 -34.36 -36.58
CA TYR A 243 30.58 -34.00 -35.38
C TYR A 243 31.39 -34.23 -34.10
N PRO A 244 31.27 -33.34 -33.09
CA PRO A 244 31.97 -33.51 -31.82
C PRO A 244 31.51 -34.80 -31.11
N PRO A 245 32.42 -35.61 -30.56
CA PRO A 245 32.07 -36.85 -29.87
C PRO A 245 31.21 -36.57 -28.63
N ALA A 246 30.19 -37.40 -28.40
CA ALA A 246 29.30 -37.28 -27.26
C ALA A 246 30.07 -37.39 -25.93
N MET A 247 29.79 -36.50 -24.97
CA MET A 247 30.52 -36.43 -23.68
C MET A 247 30.51 -37.75 -22.90
N SER A 248 29.51 -38.60 -23.09
CA SER A 248 29.40 -39.93 -22.49
C SER A 248 30.54 -40.87 -22.86
N THR A 249 31.17 -40.72 -24.03
CA THR A 249 32.27 -41.58 -24.47
C THR A 249 33.64 -41.13 -23.95
N LEU A 250 33.76 -39.87 -23.50
CA LEU A 250 35.01 -39.29 -23.02
C LEU A 250 35.18 -39.43 -21.49
N LEU A 251 34.08 -39.39 -20.74
CA LEU A 251 34.08 -39.54 -19.27
C LEU A 251 34.68 -40.85 -18.70
N PRO A 252 34.56 -42.03 -19.35
CA PRO A 252 35.15 -43.27 -18.81
C PRO A 252 36.66 -43.40 -19.06
N LEU A 253 37.29 -42.46 -19.79
CA LEU A 253 38.73 -42.52 -20.05
C LEU A 253 39.53 -42.30 -18.75
N PRO A 254 40.63 -43.04 -18.53
CA PRO A 254 41.33 -43.07 -17.24
C PRO A 254 41.79 -41.69 -16.76
N PHE A 255 42.26 -40.86 -17.69
CA PHE A 255 42.67 -39.47 -17.40
C PHE A 255 41.50 -38.62 -16.88
N LEU A 256 40.34 -38.67 -17.56
CA LEU A 256 39.16 -37.88 -17.18
C LEU A 256 38.44 -38.45 -15.96
N ALA A 257 38.43 -39.76 -15.77
CA ALA A 257 37.92 -40.42 -14.57
C ALA A 257 38.73 -40.04 -13.32
N ARG A 258 40.07 -39.98 -13.45
CA ARG A 258 40.96 -39.51 -12.39
C ARG A 258 40.72 -38.03 -12.08
N LEU A 259 40.52 -37.17 -13.08
CA LEU A 259 40.15 -35.77 -12.86
C LEU A 259 38.75 -35.60 -12.24
N ALA A 260 37.77 -36.41 -12.65
CA ALA A 260 36.42 -36.38 -12.11
C ALA A 260 36.37 -36.82 -10.64
N SER A 261 37.15 -37.84 -10.25
CA SER A 261 37.30 -38.22 -8.84
C SER A 261 38.03 -37.13 -8.03
N TRP A 262 39.01 -36.45 -8.62
CA TRP A 262 39.65 -35.27 -8.04
C TRP A 262 38.70 -34.07 -7.91
N LEU A 263 37.69 -33.93 -8.77
CA LEU A 263 36.65 -32.91 -8.66
C LEU A 263 35.58 -33.26 -7.62
N ARG A 264 35.41 -34.55 -7.32
CA ARG A 264 34.45 -35.05 -6.33
C ARG A 264 34.99 -34.97 -4.89
N SER A 265 36.30 -35.10 -4.68
CA SER A 265 36.92 -35.13 -3.34
C SER A 265 36.97 -33.78 -2.58
N PRO A 266 37.11 -32.60 -3.22
CA PRO A 266 37.14 -31.31 -2.51
C PRO A 266 35.77 -30.74 -2.16
N ARG A 267 34.70 -31.10 -2.90
CA ARG A 267 33.36 -30.51 -2.68
C ARG A 267 32.54 -31.18 -1.58
N GLU A 268 32.78 -32.44 -1.25
CA GLU A 268 32.04 -33.10 -0.14
C GLU A 268 32.61 -32.81 1.25
N LYS A 269 33.85 -32.33 1.37
CA LYS A 269 34.48 -32.03 2.67
C LYS A 269 34.11 -30.65 3.23
N PHE A 270 33.72 -29.69 2.39
CA PHE A 270 33.24 -28.37 2.83
C PHE A 270 31.75 -28.31 3.18
N GLY A 271 30.95 -29.32 2.78
CA GLY A 271 29.50 -29.33 3.01
C GLY A 271 29.03 -30.04 4.29
N LYS A 272 29.83 -30.97 4.85
CA LYS A 272 29.40 -31.82 5.97
C LYS A 272 29.85 -31.32 7.36
N THR A 273 30.74 -30.33 7.43
CA THR A 273 31.22 -29.76 8.71
C THR A 273 30.40 -28.57 9.20
N SER A 274 29.62 -27.90 8.35
CA SER A 274 28.85 -26.71 8.74
C SER A 274 27.48 -27.01 9.36
N THR A 275 26.88 -28.16 9.04
CA THR A 275 25.52 -28.52 9.49
C THR A 275 25.52 -29.31 10.81
N LEU A 276 26.56 -30.10 11.08
CA LEU A 276 26.69 -30.82 12.36
C LEU A 276 27.08 -29.89 13.52
N GLN A 277 27.90 -28.87 13.27
CA GLN A 277 28.30 -27.95 14.34
C GLN A 277 27.23 -26.91 14.71
N LYS A 278 26.31 -26.57 13.78
CA LYS A 278 25.16 -25.69 14.06
C LYS A 278 24.10 -26.39 14.92
N ASN A 279 23.87 -27.70 14.73
CA ASN A 279 22.87 -28.43 15.51
C ASN A 279 23.31 -28.72 16.96
N GLU A 280 24.62 -28.82 17.25
CA GLU A 280 25.09 -28.94 18.64
C GLU A 280 25.12 -27.61 19.40
N ARG A 281 25.29 -26.47 18.71
CA ARG A 281 25.19 -25.14 19.36
C ARG A 281 23.74 -24.76 19.67
N VAL A 282 22.78 -25.13 18.81
CA VAL A 282 21.35 -24.86 19.06
C VAL A 282 20.78 -25.76 20.17
N LYS A 283 21.30 -26.99 20.34
CA LYS A 283 20.92 -27.85 21.47
C LYS A 283 21.46 -27.33 22.82
N ARG A 284 22.73 -26.90 22.87
CA ARG A 284 23.33 -26.35 24.11
C ARG A 284 22.73 -25.01 24.58
N ILE A 285 22.18 -24.20 23.67
CA ILE A 285 21.52 -22.93 24.04
C ILE A 285 20.09 -23.16 24.55
N ARG A 286 19.40 -24.23 24.11
CA ARG A 286 18.06 -24.58 24.59
C ARG A 286 18.07 -25.26 25.97
N ASP A 287 19.15 -25.96 26.33
CA ASP A 287 19.29 -26.62 27.63
C ASP A 287 19.77 -25.67 28.76
N PHE A 288 20.25 -24.46 28.42
CA PHE A 288 20.70 -23.46 29.39
C PHE A 288 19.62 -22.44 29.83
N SER A 289 18.44 -22.43 29.19
CA SER A 289 17.32 -21.55 29.56
C SER A 289 16.18 -22.26 30.31
N GLY A 290 16.39 -23.51 30.76
CA GLY A 290 15.34 -24.37 31.33
C GLY A 290 15.54 -24.89 32.76
N VAL A 291 16.60 -24.50 33.47
CA VAL A 291 16.82 -24.97 34.86
C VAL A 291 17.28 -23.81 35.75
N ARG A 292 16.31 -23.09 36.32
CA ARG A 292 16.54 -22.28 37.52
C ARG A 292 15.28 -22.30 38.41
N ALA A 293 15.05 -23.45 39.03
CA ALA A 293 14.33 -23.55 40.30
C ALA A 293 14.90 -24.76 41.06
N GLY A 294 15.61 -24.49 42.15
CA GLY A 294 15.94 -25.51 43.17
C GLY A 294 17.42 -25.85 43.31
N GLN A 295 17.94 -25.51 44.49
CA GLN A 295 19.09 -26.08 45.20
C GLN A 295 20.50 -25.76 44.68
N GLY A 296 21.22 -25.03 45.53
CA GLY A 296 22.62 -24.68 45.34
C GLY A 296 23.57 -25.81 45.70
N PHE A 297 24.80 -25.70 45.21
CA PHE A 297 26.01 -26.19 45.88
C PHE A 297 27.22 -25.47 45.26
N MET A 298 28.24 -25.28 46.09
CA MET A 298 29.42 -24.47 45.86
C MET A 298 30.42 -25.06 44.83
N PHE A 299 31.32 -24.16 44.42
CA PHE A 299 32.75 -24.34 44.12
C PHE A 299 33.26 -24.44 42.66
N ASN A 300 34.24 -23.56 42.45
CA ASN A 300 35.47 -23.65 41.64
C ASN A 300 35.44 -23.41 40.12
N ALA A 301 35.79 -22.16 39.78
CA ALA A 301 36.94 -21.79 38.95
C ALA A 301 37.47 -22.83 37.96
N PHE A 302 37.23 -22.60 36.67
CA PHE A 302 38.10 -23.10 35.61
C PHE A 302 38.48 -21.98 34.63
N LYS A 303 39.77 -22.00 34.34
CA LYS A 303 40.63 -20.97 33.77
C LYS A 303 40.52 -21.00 32.24
N PHE A 304 40.20 -19.88 31.61
CA PHE A 304 40.34 -19.71 30.15
C PHE A 304 41.81 -19.41 29.83
N PRO A 305 42.47 -20.12 28.89
CA PRO A 305 43.61 -19.59 28.18
C PRO A 305 43.17 -19.01 26.83
N SER A 306 43.61 -17.78 26.59
CA SER A 306 43.55 -17.07 25.32
C SER A 306 44.21 -17.89 24.19
N ILE A 307 43.54 -18.03 23.06
CA ILE A 307 44.16 -18.47 21.81
C ILE A 307 44.00 -17.37 20.77
N VAL A 308 45.16 -16.79 20.44
CA VAL A 308 45.43 -15.90 19.33
C VAL A 308 45.31 -16.70 18.04
N CYS A 309 44.39 -16.34 17.14
CA CYS A 309 44.34 -16.85 15.78
C CYS A 309 45.08 -15.87 14.86
N ILE A 310 46.29 -16.26 14.45
CA ILE A 310 46.96 -15.76 13.25
C ILE A 310 46.42 -16.60 12.09
N GLU A 311 45.56 -16.03 11.26
CA GLU A 311 45.09 -16.66 10.03
C GLU A 311 45.94 -16.10 8.88
N ARG A 312 46.88 -16.92 8.43
CA ARG A 312 47.79 -16.66 7.31
C ARG A 312 47.22 -17.35 6.07
N ALA A 313 47.15 -16.56 5.01
CA ALA A 313 46.70 -16.88 3.65
C ALA A 313 47.09 -18.28 3.13
N VAL A 314 46.15 -18.95 2.46
CA VAL A 314 46.13 -19.28 1.01
C VAL A 314 44.68 -19.52 0.59
#